data_AF-A0A0M2T2A2-F1
#
_entry.id   AF-A0A0M2T2A2-F1
#
_cell.length_a   1.000
_cell.length_b   1.000
_cell.length_c   1.000
_cell.angle_alpha   90.00
_cell.angle_beta   90.00
_cell.angle_gamma   90.00
#
_symmetry.space_group_name_H-M   'P 1'
#
loop_
_entity.id
_entity.type
_entity.pdbx_description
1 polymer ?
#
loop_
_entity_poly.entity_id
_entity_poly.type
_entity_poly.pdbx_seq_one_letter_code
_entity_poly.pdbx_strand_id
1 'polypeptide(L)'
;MANPTEKIVKGGSFLLEEVTPDQIFTPEDYTDEQIMIAKTTEDFVQNEVRPQIEHLENHEFDRTVKLLKQAGDLGLLGADVPEEYGGLGLDKISSSLITEKMSGSGGFSLSHGAHVGIGSLPIVLFGNKEQKEKYLPALASGEMIAAYALTEPGSGSDALAAKTTARLNAEGTHYILNGEKQWITNAGFADVFVVYAKIDGEQFSAFIVEREFPGVSTGAEEKKMGIKSSSTRTLILEDVPVPVENLLFEPGKGHLIAFNILNIGRYKLGVGGIGGSKKAFELTVKYANQRQQFKTPISQFNLTKEKLATLASEIYATESSVYRTVGLYENSMGRMTEEELNDGNKVAAVVAEYAIECSLNKVFASETLDHVVDEGVQIHGGYGFMQEYEIERAYRDARINRIFEGTNEINRMLVPGTYMRKALKGELPLFQKAQQLQEELMMMMPQEPGDEPLAQEKYLVANAKKIALLAIGLAAQKFGKALDREQEVLVNIADIVSNAYAMESVVLRTEKAIQKSGLEKSKQKLLYTQIFCQEAFIKIEQDAKETLVAAEEGDTLRMLMSAFRKVTRYTPINVIPKKREAADRLIEAERFVV
;
A
#
# COMPACT_ATOMS: atom_id res chain seq x y z
N MET A 1 10.02 21.21 0.33
CA MET A 1 10.95 21.69 -0.71
C MET A 1 12.04 20.64 -0.89
N ALA A 2 12.12 19.99 -2.06
CA ALA A 2 13.16 19.01 -2.35
C ALA A 2 14.53 19.71 -2.43
N ASN A 3 15.55 19.15 -1.78
CA ASN A 3 16.92 19.62 -1.88
C ASN A 3 17.46 19.31 -3.29
N PRO A 4 17.79 20.29 -4.15
CA PRO A 4 18.11 20.05 -5.57
C PRO A 4 19.38 19.23 -5.81
N THR A 5 20.20 19.02 -4.78
CA THR A 5 21.51 18.37 -4.86
C THR A 5 21.53 16.89 -4.47
N GLU A 6 20.43 16.33 -3.96
CA GLU A 6 20.37 14.92 -3.55
C GLU A 6 20.04 14.00 -4.73
N LYS A 7 20.87 12.98 -4.94
CA LYS A 7 20.72 11.93 -5.97
C LYS A 7 19.38 11.21 -5.77
N ILE A 8 18.57 11.10 -6.83
CA ILE A 8 17.29 10.36 -6.78
C ILE A 8 17.58 8.89 -6.45
N VAL A 9 16.93 8.40 -5.40
CA VAL A 9 16.98 6.98 -5.02
C VAL A 9 16.14 6.18 -6.00
N LYS A 10 16.77 5.23 -6.68
CA LYS A 10 16.11 4.36 -7.66
C LYS A 10 15.23 3.32 -6.96
N GLY A 11 14.10 2.97 -7.56
CA GLY A 11 13.21 1.91 -7.08
C GLY A 11 13.92 0.56 -7.06
N GLY A 12 13.79 -0.15 -5.93
CA GLY A 12 14.45 -1.42 -5.63
C GLY A 12 15.94 -1.30 -5.25
N SER A 13 16.57 -0.14 -5.39
CA SER A 13 18.01 0.03 -5.10
C SER A 13 18.38 -0.19 -3.64
N PHE A 14 17.42 -0.12 -2.72
CA PHE A 14 17.65 -0.35 -1.29
C PHE A 14 18.28 -1.71 -0.98
N LEU A 15 18.09 -2.74 -1.83
CA LEU A 15 18.78 -4.04 -1.65
C LEU A 15 20.27 -3.99 -2.00
N LEU A 16 20.70 -3.04 -2.82
CA LEU A 16 22.01 -3.02 -3.46
C LEU A 16 22.91 -1.88 -2.97
N GLU A 17 22.29 -0.81 -2.48
CA GLU A 17 22.93 0.42 -2.02
C GLU A 17 22.68 0.62 -0.52
N GLU A 18 23.60 1.34 0.13
CA GLU A 18 23.41 1.85 1.48
C GLU A 18 22.46 3.06 1.40
N VAL A 19 21.42 3.05 2.23
CA VAL A 19 20.45 4.15 2.34
C VAL A 19 20.66 4.82 3.68
N THR A 20 20.73 6.14 3.70
CA THR A 20 20.97 6.92 4.91
C THR A 20 19.67 7.56 5.45
N PRO A 21 19.62 7.96 6.73
CA PRO A 21 18.42 8.56 7.32
C PRO A 21 17.91 9.83 6.64
N ASP A 22 18.79 10.62 6.03
CA ASP A 22 18.46 11.83 5.26
C ASP A 22 17.78 11.52 3.92
N GLN A 23 18.00 10.34 3.36
CA GLN A 23 17.41 9.91 2.08
C GLN A 23 15.98 9.37 2.20
N ILE A 24 15.45 9.25 3.43
CA ILE A 24 14.09 8.76 3.65
C ILE A 24 13.20 9.85 4.27
N PHE A 25 11.95 9.86 3.84
CA PHE A 25 10.90 10.63 4.50
C PHE A 25 10.35 9.82 5.68
N THR A 26 10.10 10.50 6.80
CA THR A 26 9.51 9.92 8.01
C THR A 26 8.35 10.79 8.51
N PRO A 27 7.39 10.23 9.26
CA PRO A 27 6.35 11.03 9.92
C PRO A 27 6.86 12.17 10.80
N GLU A 28 8.09 12.06 11.33
CA GLU A 28 8.74 13.14 12.10
C GLU A 28 9.19 14.34 11.24
N ASP A 29 9.04 14.24 9.91
CA ASP A 29 9.33 15.29 8.93
C ASP A 29 8.06 16.00 8.43
N TYR A 30 6.86 15.66 8.94
CA TYR A 30 5.64 16.36 8.54
C TYR A 30 5.74 17.88 8.79
N THR A 31 5.23 18.65 7.84
CA THR A 31 5.10 20.10 7.98
C THR A 31 3.84 20.47 8.78
N ASP A 32 3.77 21.70 9.28
CA ASP A 32 2.59 22.20 9.98
C ASP A 32 1.33 22.18 9.10
N GLU A 33 1.48 22.44 7.80
CA GLU A 33 0.39 22.37 6.81
C GLU A 33 -0.11 20.92 6.62
N GLN A 34 0.81 19.95 6.50
CA GLN A 34 0.50 18.53 6.43
C GLN A 34 -0.21 18.05 7.72
N ILE A 35 0.22 18.51 8.89
CA ILE A 35 -0.45 18.22 10.17
C ILE A 35 -1.85 18.85 10.20
N MET A 36 -2.01 20.07 9.70
CA MET A 36 -3.29 20.76 9.65
C MET A 36 -4.31 20.04 8.76
N ILE A 37 -3.93 19.61 7.56
CA ILE A 37 -4.85 18.89 6.67
C ILE A 37 -5.23 17.51 7.23
N ALA A 38 -4.30 16.84 7.92
CA ALA A 38 -4.59 15.61 8.64
C ALA A 38 -5.62 15.86 9.77
N LYS A 39 -5.47 16.95 10.53
CA LYS A 39 -6.41 17.33 11.59
C LYS A 39 -7.79 17.69 11.03
N THR A 40 -7.86 18.45 9.95
CA THR A 40 -9.12 18.78 9.26
C THR A 40 -9.85 17.51 8.81
N THR A 41 -9.11 16.55 8.24
CA THR A 41 -9.69 15.26 7.82
C THR A 41 -10.17 14.44 9.01
N GLU A 42 -9.38 14.40 10.10
CA GLU A 42 -9.76 13.70 11.33
C GLU A 42 -11.04 14.28 11.94
N ASP A 43 -11.15 15.60 12.01
CA ASP A 43 -12.34 16.28 12.53
C ASP A 43 -13.57 16.02 11.67
N PHE A 44 -13.43 16.05 10.33
CA PHE A 44 -14.51 15.69 9.42
C PHE A 44 -14.98 14.25 9.66
N VAL A 45 -14.06 13.30 9.75
CA VAL A 45 -14.40 11.90 10.00
C VAL A 45 -15.09 11.72 11.36
N GLN A 46 -14.57 12.33 12.43
CA GLN A 46 -15.15 12.19 13.77
C GLN A 46 -16.53 12.85 13.89
N ASN A 47 -16.71 14.04 13.35
CA ASN A 47 -17.90 14.86 13.59
C ASN A 47 -19.01 14.62 12.56
N GLU A 48 -18.66 14.37 11.30
CA GLU A 48 -19.65 14.25 10.21
C GLU A 48 -19.88 12.79 9.80
N VAL A 49 -18.80 12.01 9.60
CA VAL A 49 -18.91 10.65 9.03
C VAL A 49 -19.29 9.60 10.08
N ARG A 50 -18.59 9.57 11.23
CA ARG A 50 -18.80 8.54 12.27
C ARG A 50 -20.23 8.45 12.78
N PRO A 51 -20.96 9.56 13.03
CA PRO A 51 -22.36 9.50 13.42
C PRO A 51 -23.29 8.86 12.38
N GLN A 52 -22.84 8.74 11.12
CA GLN A 52 -23.64 8.18 10.03
C GLN A 52 -23.32 6.71 9.73
N ILE A 53 -22.25 6.13 10.29
CA ILE A 53 -21.74 4.81 9.88
C ILE A 53 -22.81 3.72 9.86
N GLU A 54 -23.70 3.66 10.87
CA GLU A 54 -24.77 2.66 10.90
C GLU A 54 -25.73 2.79 9.71
N HIS A 55 -26.10 4.02 9.34
CA HIS A 55 -26.91 4.29 8.15
C HIS A 55 -26.18 3.92 6.86
N LEU A 56 -24.88 4.24 6.79
CA LEU A 56 -24.05 3.90 5.63
C LEU A 56 -23.95 2.37 5.46
N GLU A 57 -23.71 1.62 6.54
CA GLU A 57 -23.68 0.15 6.53
C GLU A 57 -25.01 -0.48 6.08
N ASN A 58 -26.12 0.24 6.23
CA ASN A 58 -27.45 -0.12 5.74
C ASN A 58 -27.76 0.40 4.32
N HIS A 59 -26.73 0.83 3.58
CA HIS A 59 -26.79 1.25 2.18
C HIS A 59 -27.62 2.54 1.93
N GLU A 60 -27.72 3.45 2.91
CA GLU A 60 -28.31 4.78 2.71
C GLU A 60 -27.35 5.71 1.94
N PHE A 61 -27.07 5.40 0.67
CA PHE A 61 -26.01 6.04 -0.12
C PHE A 61 -26.20 7.54 -0.41
N ASP A 62 -27.41 8.08 -0.31
CA ASP A 62 -27.62 9.53 -0.39
C ASP A 62 -26.79 10.28 0.68
N ARG A 63 -26.57 9.64 1.83
CA ARG A 63 -25.67 10.15 2.88
C ARG A 63 -24.21 10.07 2.47
N THR A 64 -23.79 9.00 1.80
CA THR A 64 -22.43 8.89 1.25
C THR A 64 -22.15 10.04 0.28
N VAL A 65 -23.07 10.29 -0.66
CA VAL A 65 -22.94 11.39 -1.63
C VAL A 65 -22.87 12.74 -0.93
N LYS A 66 -23.75 12.99 0.05
CA LYS A 66 -23.72 14.22 0.85
C LYS A 66 -22.38 14.41 1.57
N LEU A 67 -21.87 13.37 2.22
CA LEU A 67 -20.60 13.39 2.95
C LEU A 67 -19.41 13.61 2.00
N LEU A 68 -19.41 12.98 0.81
CA LEU A 68 -18.38 13.23 -0.20
C LEU A 68 -18.41 14.70 -0.64
N LYS A 69 -19.59 15.28 -0.88
CA LYS A 69 -19.71 16.71 -1.22
C LYS A 69 -19.20 17.62 -0.10
N GLN A 70 -19.53 17.32 1.16
CA GLN A 70 -18.97 18.06 2.32
C GLN A 70 -17.45 17.91 2.41
N ALA A 71 -16.90 16.74 2.08
CA ALA A 71 -15.45 16.54 1.98
C ALA A 71 -14.83 17.37 0.84
N GLY A 72 -15.55 17.51 -0.28
CA GLY A 72 -15.19 18.38 -1.41
C GLY A 72 -15.15 19.86 -1.02
N ASP A 73 -16.15 20.34 -0.26
CA ASP A 73 -16.18 21.71 0.28
C ASP A 73 -14.96 22.02 1.18
N LEU A 74 -14.39 20.99 1.82
CA LEU A 74 -13.17 21.07 2.63
C LEU A 74 -11.88 20.85 1.82
N GLY A 75 -11.98 20.62 0.50
CA GLY A 75 -10.85 20.34 -0.38
C GLY A 75 -10.28 18.92 -0.31
N LEU A 76 -10.93 18.00 0.43
CA LEU A 76 -10.44 16.64 0.68
C LEU A 76 -10.61 15.70 -0.52
N LEU A 77 -11.31 16.15 -1.57
CA LEU A 77 -11.46 15.43 -2.85
C LEU A 77 -10.52 15.95 -3.95
N GLY A 78 -10.07 17.20 -3.83
CA GLY A 78 -9.24 17.89 -4.83
C GLY A 78 -7.73 17.91 -4.53
N ALA A 79 -7.26 17.20 -3.50
CA ALA A 79 -5.86 17.26 -3.06
C ALA A 79 -4.85 16.86 -4.16
N ASP A 80 -5.14 15.80 -4.93
CA ASP A 80 -4.28 15.35 -6.04
C ASP A 80 -4.65 15.96 -7.40
N VAL A 81 -5.63 16.86 -7.45
CA VAL A 81 -6.03 17.56 -8.68
C VAL A 81 -5.26 18.89 -8.76
N PRO A 82 -4.60 19.22 -9.89
CA PRO A 82 -3.90 20.50 -10.05
C PRO A 82 -4.82 21.71 -9.88
N GLU A 83 -4.27 22.82 -9.38
CA GLU A 83 -5.02 24.07 -9.16
C GLU A 83 -5.66 24.62 -10.44
N GLU A 84 -4.98 24.52 -11.59
CA GLU A 84 -5.50 24.96 -12.89
C GLU A 84 -6.79 24.23 -13.31
N TYR A 85 -7.06 23.06 -12.72
CA TYR A 85 -8.26 22.27 -12.94
C TYR A 85 -9.22 22.26 -11.73
N GLY A 86 -9.10 23.26 -10.84
CA GLY A 86 -10.02 23.46 -9.71
C GLY A 86 -9.73 22.61 -8.46
N GLY A 87 -8.57 21.94 -8.41
CA GLY A 87 -8.09 21.24 -7.22
C GLY A 87 -7.21 22.10 -6.32
N LEU A 88 -6.51 21.44 -5.38
CA LEU A 88 -5.57 22.09 -4.45
C LEU A 88 -4.10 21.85 -4.79
N GLY A 89 -3.78 20.94 -5.71
CA GLY A 89 -2.40 20.65 -6.11
C GLY A 89 -1.45 20.28 -4.98
N LEU A 90 -1.95 19.61 -3.93
CA LEU A 90 -1.14 19.30 -2.75
C LEU A 90 -0.11 18.20 -3.01
N ASP A 91 0.91 18.19 -2.15
CA ASP A 91 1.94 17.16 -2.16
C ASP A 91 1.38 15.75 -1.85
N LYS A 92 2.13 14.71 -2.21
CA LYS A 92 1.68 13.32 -2.05
C LYS A 92 1.63 12.89 -0.59
N ILE A 93 2.36 13.60 0.28
CA ILE A 93 2.32 13.40 1.72
C ILE A 93 0.96 13.84 2.28
N SER A 94 0.45 15.00 1.86
CA SER A 94 -0.84 15.55 2.25
C SER A 94 -1.98 14.66 1.79
N SER A 95 -1.99 14.22 0.53
CA SER A 95 -3.04 13.30 0.04
C SER A 95 -2.99 11.92 0.71
N SER A 96 -1.79 11.47 1.12
CA SER A 96 -1.63 10.28 1.96
C SER A 96 -2.18 10.49 3.37
N LEU A 97 -1.91 11.63 4.02
CA LEU A 97 -2.46 11.93 5.34
C LEU A 97 -4.00 12.02 5.34
N ILE A 98 -4.59 12.58 4.28
CA ILE A 98 -6.05 12.53 4.07
C ILE A 98 -6.52 11.07 4.03
N THR A 99 -5.86 10.22 3.22
CA THR A 99 -6.20 8.80 3.09
C THR A 99 -6.10 8.06 4.43
N GLU A 100 -5.02 8.30 5.21
CA GLU A 100 -4.82 7.68 6.51
C GLU A 100 -5.92 8.07 7.49
N LYS A 101 -6.31 9.35 7.52
CA LYS A 101 -7.34 9.84 8.45
C LYS A 101 -8.75 9.42 8.06
N MET A 102 -9.01 9.22 6.76
CA MET A 102 -10.27 8.67 6.26
C MET A 102 -10.50 7.21 6.67
N SER A 103 -9.46 6.40 6.84
CA SER A 103 -9.61 4.93 6.98
C SER A 103 -10.40 4.49 8.24
N GLY A 104 -10.48 5.33 9.27
CA GLY A 104 -11.31 5.08 10.46
C GLY A 104 -12.83 5.14 10.22
N SER A 105 -13.27 5.39 8.98
CA SER A 105 -14.68 5.52 8.58
C SER A 105 -15.29 4.25 7.95
N GLY A 106 -14.60 3.10 8.00
CA GLY A 106 -15.12 1.85 7.43
C GLY A 106 -15.21 1.92 5.90
N GLY A 107 -16.31 1.42 5.31
CA GLY A 107 -16.50 1.42 3.85
C GLY A 107 -16.64 2.81 3.22
N PHE A 108 -16.92 3.88 3.98
CA PHE A 108 -16.91 5.25 3.44
C PHE A 108 -15.50 5.65 2.94
N SER A 109 -14.45 5.20 3.63
CA SER A 109 -13.06 5.42 3.21
C SER A 109 -12.76 4.83 1.83
N LEU A 110 -13.43 3.74 1.47
CA LEU A 110 -13.32 3.11 0.15
C LEU A 110 -14.05 3.93 -0.90
N SER A 111 -15.21 4.52 -0.57
CA SER A 111 -15.89 5.43 -1.50
C SER A 111 -15.07 6.68 -1.79
N HIS A 112 -14.47 7.29 -0.76
CA HIS A 112 -13.51 8.39 -0.91
C HIS A 112 -12.29 7.97 -1.73
N GLY A 113 -11.60 6.91 -1.31
CA GLY A 113 -10.37 6.42 -1.93
C GLY A 113 -10.55 5.99 -3.39
N ALA A 114 -11.67 5.35 -3.73
CA ALA A 114 -11.98 4.99 -5.11
C ALA A 114 -12.18 6.23 -5.98
N HIS A 115 -12.82 7.27 -5.46
CA HIS A 115 -13.04 8.50 -6.21
C HIS A 115 -11.74 9.31 -6.40
N VAL A 116 -11.00 9.60 -5.33
CA VAL A 116 -9.76 10.43 -5.41
C VAL A 116 -8.54 9.66 -5.90
N GLY A 117 -8.61 8.34 -5.90
CA GLY A 117 -7.58 7.43 -6.39
C GLY A 117 -7.91 6.93 -7.78
N ILE A 118 -8.31 5.67 -7.88
CA ILE A 118 -8.47 4.95 -9.14
C ILE A 118 -9.51 5.57 -10.10
N GLY A 119 -10.49 6.31 -9.59
CA GLY A 119 -11.53 6.97 -10.41
C GLY A 119 -11.05 8.26 -11.08
N SER A 120 -10.44 9.18 -10.33
CA SER A 120 -10.05 10.50 -10.85
C SER A 120 -8.62 10.53 -11.41
N LEU A 121 -7.68 9.78 -10.83
CA LEU A 121 -6.27 9.83 -11.25
C LEU A 121 -6.01 9.37 -12.69
N PRO A 122 -6.78 8.46 -13.32
CA PRO A 122 -6.61 8.19 -14.74
C PRO A 122 -6.77 9.46 -15.59
N ILE A 123 -7.71 10.33 -15.25
CA ILE A 123 -7.95 11.60 -15.96
C ILE A 123 -6.86 12.62 -15.60
N VAL A 124 -6.48 12.72 -14.32
CA VAL A 124 -5.38 13.62 -13.89
C VAL A 124 -4.08 13.30 -14.60
N LEU A 125 -3.72 12.02 -14.70
CA LEU A 125 -2.40 11.60 -15.17
C LEU A 125 -2.35 11.34 -16.69
N PHE A 126 -3.45 10.94 -17.32
CA PHE A 126 -3.48 10.53 -18.72
C PHE A 126 -4.53 11.25 -19.57
N GLY A 127 -5.34 12.13 -18.97
CA GLY A 127 -6.29 12.95 -19.71
C GLY A 127 -5.58 13.99 -20.58
N ASN A 128 -6.13 14.23 -21.77
CA ASN A 128 -5.77 15.42 -22.54
C ASN A 128 -6.34 16.69 -21.88
N LYS A 129 -5.99 17.86 -22.41
CA LYS A 129 -6.40 19.15 -21.84
C LYS A 129 -7.92 19.28 -21.77
N GLU A 130 -8.62 18.94 -22.85
CA GLU A 130 -10.07 19.07 -22.96
C GLU A 130 -10.80 18.15 -21.97
N GLN A 131 -10.33 16.91 -21.79
CA GLN A 131 -10.84 15.97 -20.80
C GLN A 131 -10.60 16.49 -19.38
N LYS A 132 -9.41 17.01 -19.10
CA LYS A 132 -9.07 17.56 -17.77
C LYS A 132 -9.94 18.75 -17.42
N GLU A 133 -10.05 19.73 -18.33
CA GLU A 133 -10.91 20.92 -18.16
C GLU A 133 -12.39 20.55 -17.99
N LYS A 134 -12.87 19.51 -18.69
CA LYS A 134 -14.26 19.07 -18.61
C LYS A 134 -14.60 18.38 -17.28
N TYR A 135 -13.79 17.43 -16.83
CA TYR A 135 -14.17 16.54 -15.72
C TYR A 135 -13.56 16.94 -14.37
N LEU A 136 -12.29 17.38 -14.33
CA LEU A 136 -11.57 17.52 -13.06
C LEU A 136 -12.16 18.57 -12.10
N PRO A 137 -12.72 19.71 -12.53
CA PRO A 137 -13.32 20.66 -11.59
C PRO A 137 -14.53 20.07 -10.82
N ALA A 138 -15.38 19.32 -11.52
CA ALA A 138 -16.54 18.68 -10.91
C ALA A 138 -16.14 17.48 -10.03
N LEU A 139 -15.09 16.75 -10.42
CA LEU A 139 -14.53 15.67 -9.59
C LEU A 139 -13.86 16.23 -8.32
N ALA A 140 -13.07 17.29 -8.41
CA ALA A 140 -12.36 17.89 -7.29
C ALA A 140 -13.30 18.48 -6.22
N SER A 141 -14.48 18.96 -6.62
CA SER A 141 -15.51 19.50 -5.73
C SER A 141 -16.51 18.44 -5.23
N GLY A 142 -16.53 17.25 -5.82
CA GLY A 142 -17.53 16.23 -5.55
C GLY A 142 -18.92 16.54 -6.13
N GLU A 143 -19.02 17.47 -7.09
CA GLU A 143 -20.22 17.64 -7.91
C GLU A 143 -20.46 16.41 -8.80
N MET A 144 -19.37 15.82 -9.29
CA MET A 144 -19.36 14.50 -9.92
C MET A 144 -18.54 13.52 -9.07
N ILE A 145 -19.02 12.29 -8.96
CA ILE A 145 -18.31 11.19 -8.30
C ILE A 145 -17.80 10.19 -9.34
N ALA A 146 -16.55 9.76 -9.16
CA ALA A 146 -15.87 8.86 -10.08
C ALA A 146 -15.87 7.40 -9.59
N ALA A 147 -15.84 6.48 -10.54
CA ALA A 147 -15.63 5.05 -10.36
C ALA A 147 -14.64 4.50 -11.40
N TYR A 148 -14.06 3.34 -11.10
CA TYR A 148 -13.06 2.69 -11.95
C TYR A 148 -13.53 1.27 -12.31
N ALA A 149 -13.60 0.97 -13.61
CA ALA A 149 -14.25 -0.21 -14.14
C ALA A 149 -13.30 -1.04 -15.03
N LEU A 150 -12.49 -1.86 -14.37
CA LEU A 150 -11.50 -2.74 -14.99
C LEU A 150 -11.93 -4.21 -14.97
N THR A 151 -12.24 -4.73 -13.77
CA THR A 151 -12.52 -6.15 -13.52
C THR A 151 -13.78 -6.62 -14.24
N GLU A 152 -13.80 -7.88 -14.65
CA GLU A 152 -14.97 -8.58 -15.22
C GLU A 152 -15.11 -9.96 -14.57
N PRO A 153 -16.26 -10.65 -14.71
CA PRO A 153 -16.44 -11.98 -14.12
C PRO A 153 -15.37 -13.00 -14.52
N GLY A 154 -14.82 -12.87 -15.74
CA GLY A 154 -13.76 -13.75 -16.27
C GLY A 154 -12.34 -13.20 -16.15
N SER A 155 -12.14 -11.98 -15.64
CA SER A 155 -10.82 -11.31 -15.62
C SER A 155 -10.65 -10.43 -14.39
N GLY A 156 -10.05 -11.00 -13.34
CA GLY A 156 -9.62 -10.32 -12.10
C GLY A 156 -8.12 -10.01 -12.13
N SER A 157 -7.30 -10.95 -11.62
CA SER A 157 -5.83 -10.82 -11.63
C SER A 157 -5.26 -10.70 -13.05
N ASP A 158 -5.83 -11.43 -14.01
CA ASP A 158 -5.53 -11.28 -15.43
C ASP A 158 -6.40 -10.18 -16.06
N ALA A 159 -6.18 -8.94 -15.64
CA ALA A 159 -7.04 -7.81 -15.99
C ALA A 159 -7.04 -7.48 -17.50
N LEU A 160 -5.96 -7.83 -18.22
CA LEU A 160 -5.85 -7.61 -19.67
C LEU A 160 -6.69 -8.60 -20.49
N ALA A 161 -7.18 -9.68 -19.87
CA ALA A 161 -8.09 -10.64 -20.50
C ALA A 161 -9.54 -10.16 -20.63
N ALA A 162 -9.82 -8.89 -20.28
CA ALA A 162 -11.13 -8.25 -20.45
C ALA A 162 -11.76 -8.55 -21.82
N LYS A 163 -13.07 -8.80 -21.81
CA LYS A 163 -13.89 -9.15 -22.96
C LYS A 163 -14.88 -8.05 -23.34
N THR A 164 -15.05 -7.01 -22.52
CA THR A 164 -15.80 -5.81 -22.93
C THR A 164 -15.21 -5.27 -24.23
N THR A 165 -16.06 -5.05 -25.22
CA THR A 165 -15.67 -4.61 -26.56
C THR A 165 -15.98 -3.14 -26.78
N ALA A 166 -15.23 -2.50 -27.66
CA ALA A 166 -15.53 -1.19 -28.23
C ALA A 166 -15.38 -1.28 -29.74
N ARG A 167 -16.32 -0.72 -30.51
CA ARG A 167 -16.24 -0.64 -31.97
C ARG A 167 -16.59 0.76 -32.42
N LEU A 168 -15.85 1.33 -33.37
CA LEU A 168 -16.20 2.63 -33.91
C LEU A 168 -17.51 2.53 -34.72
N ASN A 169 -18.44 3.46 -34.53
CA ASN A 169 -19.66 3.54 -35.34
C ASN A 169 -19.35 3.92 -36.79
N ALA A 170 -20.33 3.76 -37.68
CA ALA A 170 -20.15 4.00 -39.11
C ALA A 170 -19.76 5.47 -39.42
N GLU A 171 -20.22 6.40 -38.59
CA GLU A 171 -19.96 7.84 -38.72
C GLU A 171 -18.59 8.26 -38.16
N GLY A 172 -17.90 7.39 -37.42
CA GLY A 172 -16.60 7.69 -36.83
C GLY A 172 -16.63 8.65 -35.64
N THR A 173 -17.79 8.83 -35.01
CA THR A 173 -18.01 9.82 -33.93
C THR A 173 -18.06 9.19 -32.53
N HIS A 174 -18.42 7.91 -32.42
CA HIS A 174 -18.55 7.21 -31.15
C HIS A 174 -18.00 5.79 -31.23
N TYR A 175 -17.41 5.33 -30.13
CA TYR A 175 -17.22 3.92 -29.84
C TYR A 175 -18.48 3.34 -29.21
N ILE A 176 -18.95 2.21 -29.73
CA ILE A 176 -20.07 1.45 -29.17
C ILE A 176 -19.52 0.38 -28.24
N LEU A 177 -19.71 0.55 -26.93
CA LEU A 177 -19.23 -0.36 -25.90
C LEU A 177 -20.27 -1.42 -25.56
N ASN A 178 -19.81 -2.67 -25.37
CA ASN A 178 -20.65 -3.78 -24.93
C ASN A 178 -19.89 -4.69 -23.95
N GLY A 179 -20.50 -4.98 -22.80
CA GLY A 179 -19.95 -5.90 -21.80
C GLY A 179 -20.42 -5.60 -20.38
N GLU A 180 -19.82 -6.30 -19.42
CA GLU A 180 -20.10 -6.14 -17.99
C GLU A 180 -18.79 -5.97 -17.21
N LYS A 181 -18.77 -5.00 -16.30
CA LYS A 181 -17.65 -4.77 -15.38
C LYS A 181 -18.09 -5.13 -13.96
N GLN A 182 -17.30 -5.94 -13.28
CA GLN A 182 -17.70 -6.61 -12.04
C GLN A 182 -17.08 -5.94 -10.82
N TRP A 183 -17.87 -5.80 -9.75
CA TRP A 183 -17.47 -5.24 -8.46
C TRP A 183 -16.98 -3.79 -8.52
N ILE A 184 -17.76 -2.94 -9.17
CA ILE A 184 -17.40 -1.53 -9.36
C ILE A 184 -17.78 -0.73 -8.11
N THR A 185 -16.76 -0.27 -7.39
CA THR A 185 -16.93 0.64 -6.25
C THR A 185 -17.58 1.95 -6.70
N ASN A 186 -18.46 2.50 -5.86
CA ASN A 186 -19.27 3.71 -6.11
C ASN A 186 -20.34 3.58 -7.21
N ALA A 187 -20.51 2.43 -7.86
CA ALA A 187 -21.43 2.27 -8.99
C ALA A 187 -22.91 2.61 -8.70
N GLY A 188 -23.33 2.62 -7.42
CA GLY A 188 -24.67 3.06 -7.04
C GLY A 188 -24.93 4.55 -7.27
N PHE A 189 -23.88 5.37 -7.28
CA PHE A 189 -23.98 6.83 -7.30
C PHE A 189 -22.88 7.56 -8.10
N ALA A 190 -21.95 6.85 -8.74
CA ALA A 190 -20.93 7.48 -9.59
C ALA A 190 -21.54 8.06 -10.87
N ASP A 191 -21.09 9.25 -11.24
CA ASP A 191 -21.50 9.99 -12.43
C ASP A 191 -20.57 9.70 -13.62
N VAL A 192 -19.31 9.36 -13.33
CA VAL A 192 -18.28 9.06 -14.34
C VAL A 192 -17.55 7.76 -14.00
N PHE A 193 -17.36 6.93 -15.02
CA PHE A 193 -16.63 5.66 -14.95
C PHE A 193 -15.42 5.70 -15.87
N VAL A 194 -14.25 5.30 -15.37
CA VAL A 194 -13.11 4.95 -16.22
C VAL A 194 -13.23 3.48 -16.60
N VAL A 195 -13.66 3.20 -17.83
CA VAL A 195 -13.98 1.85 -18.32
C VAL A 195 -12.89 1.31 -19.21
N TYR A 196 -12.47 0.06 -18.97
CA TYR A 196 -11.56 -0.66 -19.86
C TYR A 196 -12.31 -1.60 -20.79
N ALA A 197 -12.01 -1.48 -22.08
CA ALA A 197 -12.57 -2.30 -23.15
C ALA A 197 -11.53 -2.55 -24.25
N LYS A 198 -11.77 -3.54 -25.10
CA LYS A 198 -10.92 -3.84 -26.26
C LYS A 198 -11.55 -3.29 -27.54
N ILE A 199 -10.86 -2.34 -28.18
CA ILE A 199 -11.25 -1.85 -29.50
C ILE A 199 -11.05 -3.00 -30.49
N ASP A 200 -12.12 -3.32 -31.24
CA ASP A 200 -12.21 -4.43 -32.18
C ASP A 200 -11.84 -5.80 -31.55
N GLY A 201 -12.02 -5.94 -30.23
CA GLY A 201 -11.70 -7.15 -29.48
C GLY A 201 -10.20 -7.38 -29.22
N GLU A 202 -9.32 -6.49 -29.68
CA GLU A 202 -7.86 -6.66 -29.59
C GLU A 202 -7.19 -5.57 -28.75
N GLN A 203 -7.48 -4.30 -29.03
CA GLN A 203 -6.72 -3.17 -28.49
C GLN A 203 -7.25 -2.73 -27.13
N PHE A 204 -6.64 -3.22 -26.05
CA PHE A 204 -7.00 -2.88 -24.67
C PHE A 204 -6.81 -1.38 -24.38
N SER A 205 -7.93 -0.68 -24.19
CA SER A 205 -8.03 0.80 -24.13
C SER A 205 -8.89 1.23 -22.95
N ALA A 206 -8.75 2.49 -22.52
CA ALA A 206 -9.55 3.08 -21.45
C ALA A 206 -10.46 4.19 -22.01
N PHE A 207 -11.64 4.34 -21.45
CA PHE A 207 -12.65 5.31 -21.86
C PHE A 207 -13.22 6.02 -20.64
N ILE A 208 -13.52 7.31 -20.80
CA ILE A 208 -14.34 8.06 -19.85
C ILE A 208 -15.80 7.84 -20.24
N VAL A 209 -16.60 7.20 -19.38
CA VAL A 209 -18.00 6.86 -19.65
C VAL A 209 -18.87 7.55 -18.61
N GLU A 210 -19.75 8.43 -19.07
CA GLU A 210 -20.71 9.11 -18.19
C GLU A 210 -21.91 8.20 -17.91
N ARG A 211 -22.42 8.26 -16.68
CA ARG A 211 -23.58 7.45 -16.23
C ARG A 211 -24.82 7.68 -17.09
N GLU A 212 -24.99 8.90 -17.60
CA GLU A 212 -26.16 9.31 -18.38
C GLU A 212 -26.10 8.87 -19.85
N PHE A 213 -24.98 8.33 -20.32
CA PHE A 213 -24.91 7.80 -21.69
C PHE A 213 -25.93 6.67 -21.89
N PRO A 214 -26.68 6.65 -23.01
CA PRO A 214 -27.65 5.59 -23.28
C PRO A 214 -26.99 4.21 -23.25
N GLY A 215 -27.67 3.23 -22.65
CA GLY A 215 -27.16 1.86 -22.52
C GLY A 215 -26.27 1.61 -21.30
N VAL A 216 -25.92 2.64 -20.53
CA VAL A 216 -25.24 2.48 -19.24
C VAL A 216 -26.26 2.17 -18.16
N SER A 217 -26.06 1.06 -17.44
CA SER A 217 -26.86 0.72 -16.26
C SER A 217 -26.02 -0.01 -15.21
N THR A 218 -26.60 -0.24 -14.02
CA THR A 218 -25.92 -1.01 -12.97
C THR A 218 -26.82 -2.09 -12.41
N GLY A 219 -26.21 -3.20 -11.99
CA GLY A 219 -26.88 -4.29 -11.30
C GLY A 219 -27.30 -3.93 -9.88
N ALA A 220 -27.81 -4.91 -9.14
CA ALA A 220 -28.09 -4.74 -7.72
C ALA A 220 -26.80 -4.59 -6.88
N GLU A 221 -26.93 -4.04 -5.67
CA GLU A 221 -25.81 -4.03 -4.71
C GLU A 221 -25.39 -5.45 -4.31
N GLU A 222 -24.07 -5.64 -4.27
CA GLU A 222 -23.47 -6.89 -3.84
C GLU A 222 -23.63 -7.11 -2.32
N LYS A 223 -23.89 -8.36 -1.94
CA LYS A 223 -23.95 -8.77 -0.52
C LYS A 223 -22.55 -9.16 -0.05
N LYS A 224 -21.88 -8.25 0.65
CA LYS A 224 -20.47 -8.38 1.05
C LYS A 224 -20.29 -8.79 2.51
N MET A 225 -19.14 -9.40 2.81
CA MET A 225 -18.69 -9.72 4.17
C MET A 225 -18.48 -8.44 5.02
N GLY A 226 -17.68 -7.51 4.51
CA GLY A 226 -17.37 -6.22 5.12
C GLY A 226 -17.51 -5.08 4.12
N ILE A 227 -17.06 -3.89 4.52
CA ILE A 227 -17.14 -2.61 3.80
C ILE A 227 -18.53 -2.39 3.19
N LYS A 228 -19.59 -2.69 3.96
CA LYS A 228 -20.97 -2.70 3.44
C LYS A 228 -21.42 -1.30 3.02
N SER A 229 -20.93 -0.28 3.73
CA SER A 229 -21.09 1.14 3.41
C SER A 229 -20.47 1.59 2.08
N SER A 230 -19.62 0.78 1.45
CA SER A 230 -19.15 1.03 0.09
C SER A 230 -20.13 0.43 -0.91
N SER A 231 -20.68 1.26 -1.82
CA SER A 231 -21.47 0.74 -2.95
C SER A 231 -20.61 -0.14 -3.84
N THR A 232 -21.17 -1.27 -4.29
CA THR A 232 -20.48 -2.24 -5.17
C THR A 232 -21.52 -2.91 -6.07
N ARG A 233 -21.43 -2.67 -7.38
CA ARG A 233 -22.35 -3.25 -8.37
C ARG A 233 -21.61 -3.73 -9.61
N THR A 234 -22.27 -4.54 -10.41
CA THR A 234 -21.90 -4.73 -11.82
C THR A 234 -22.27 -3.47 -12.61
N LEU A 235 -21.36 -2.95 -13.42
CA LEU A 235 -21.64 -1.95 -14.47
C LEU A 235 -21.98 -2.70 -15.76
N ILE A 236 -23.13 -2.41 -16.35
CA ILE A 236 -23.65 -3.07 -17.54
C ILE A 236 -23.63 -2.06 -18.69
N LEU A 237 -23.04 -2.47 -19.82
CA LEU A 237 -22.87 -1.65 -21.01
C LEU A 237 -23.55 -2.36 -22.19
N GLU A 238 -24.66 -1.81 -22.66
CA GLU A 238 -25.43 -2.33 -23.80
C GLU A 238 -25.47 -1.27 -24.92
N ASP A 239 -24.68 -1.49 -25.97
CA ASP A 239 -24.53 -0.57 -27.11
C ASP A 239 -24.32 0.91 -26.70
N VAL A 240 -23.43 1.14 -25.72
CA VAL A 240 -23.17 2.48 -25.17
C VAL A 240 -22.39 3.34 -26.16
N PRO A 241 -22.94 4.47 -26.65
CA PRO A 241 -22.22 5.35 -27.56
C PRO A 241 -21.31 6.31 -26.78
N VAL A 242 -20.02 5.97 -26.70
CA VAL A 242 -19.00 6.80 -26.05
C VAL A 242 -18.31 7.67 -27.11
N PRO A 243 -18.27 9.01 -26.99
CA PRO A 243 -17.61 9.88 -27.97
C PRO A 243 -16.14 9.51 -28.17
N VAL A 244 -15.61 9.70 -29.39
CA VAL A 244 -14.20 9.40 -29.69
C VAL A 244 -13.22 10.20 -28.84
N GLU A 245 -13.58 11.43 -28.47
CA GLU A 245 -12.83 12.31 -27.58
C GLU A 245 -12.80 11.84 -26.12
N ASN A 246 -13.64 10.87 -25.75
CA ASN A 246 -13.64 10.25 -24.42
C ASN A 246 -12.71 9.02 -24.34
N LEU A 247 -12.02 8.66 -25.42
CA LEU A 247 -10.89 7.73 -25.36
C LEU A 247 -9.78 8.34 -24.48
N LEU A 248 -9.39 7.63 -23.43
CA LEU A 248 -8.37 8.08 -22.50
C LEU A 248 -6.99 7.59 -22.96
N PHE A 249 -6.09 8.54 -23.22
CA PHE A 249 -4.72 8.33 -23.71
C PHE A 249 -4.62 7.87 -25.18
N GLU A 250 -4.30 6.60 -25.44
CA GLU A 250 -4.08 6.08 -26.80
C GLU A 250 -4.75 4.70 -26.98
N PRO A 251 -5.25 4.38 -28.19
CA PRO A 251 -5.78 3.05 -28.50
C PRO A 251 -4.73 1.95 -28.21
N GLY A 252 -5.16 0.87 -27.54
CA GLY A 252 -4.30 -0.27 -27.22
C GLY A 252 -3.29 -0.04 -26.09
N LYS A 253 -3.18 1.19 -25.57
CA LYS A 253 -2.27 1.55 -24.47
C LYS A 253 -2.95 1.66 -23.11
N GLY A 254 -4.16 1.12 -22.95
CA GLY A 254 -4.87 1.11 -21.66
C GLY A 254 -4.08 0.41 -20.54
N HIS A 255 -3.21 -0.53 -20.88
CA HIS A 255 -2.36 -1.23 -19.90
C HIS A 255 -1.39 -0.29 -19.17
N LEU A 256 -0.93 0.78 -19.83
CA LEU A 256 -0.06 1.79 -19.18
C LEU A 256 -0.83 2.57 -18.12
N ILE A 257 -2.09 2.91 -18.39
CA ILE A 257 -2.97 3.55 -17.40
C ILE A 257 -3.20 2.58 -16.24
N ALA A 258 -3.70 1.37 -16.53
CA ALA A 258 -4.09 0.41 -15.50
C ALA A 258 -2.95 0.08 -14.53
N PHE A 259 -1.74 -0.21 -15.04
CA PHE A 259 -0.62 -0.58 -14.18
C PHE A 259 -0.09 0.58 -13.34
N ASN A 260 -0.12 1.81 -13.85
CA ASN A 260 0.31 2.98 -13.07
C ASN A 260 -0.70 3.34 -11.98
N ILE A 261 -1.99 3.30 -12.32
CA ILE A 261 -3.06 3.54 -11.36
C ILE A 261 -3.05 2.47 -10.26
N LEU A 262 -2.77 1.21 -10.61
CA LEU A 262 -2.58 0.14 -9.62
C LEU A 262 -1.40 0.40 -8.67
N ASN A 263 -0.27 0.95 -9.14
CA ASN A 263 0.84 1.30 -8.24
C ASN A 263 0.41 2.36 -7.22
N ILE A 264 -0.36 3.36 -7.65
CA ILE A 264 -0.89 4.39 -6.75
C ILE A 264 -1.91 3.79 -5.77
N GLY A 265 -2.84 2.98 -6.28
CA GLY A 265 -3.82 2.25 -5.48
C GLY A 265 -3.16 1.39 -4.40
N ARG A 266 -2.08 0.68 -4.74
CA ARG A 266 -1.30 -0.15 -3.81
C ARG A 266 -0.71 0.63 -2.64
N TYR A 267 0.01 1.72 -2.88
CA TYR A 267 0.57 2.48 -1.76
C TYR A 267 -0.52 3.21 -0.98
N LYS A 268 -1.57 3.75 -1.63
CA LYS A 268 -2.69 4.40 -0.93
C LYS A 268 -3.47 3.41 -0.05
N LEU A 269 -3.66 2.18 -0.51
CA LEU A 269 -4.18 1.08 0.32
C LEU A 269 -3.24 0.81 1.50
N GLY A 270 -1.92 0.80 1.26
CA GLY A 270 -0.93 0.72 2.33
C GLY A 270 -1.10 1.81 3.39
N VAL A 271 -1.32 3.04 2.95
CA VAL A 271 -1.63 4.19 3.83
C VAL A 271 -2.95 3.99 4.59
N GLY A 272 -4.00 3.53 3.92
CA GLY A 272 -5.27 3.17 4.56
C GLY A 272 -5.10 2.08 5.62
N GLY A 273 -4.23 1.09 5.36
CA GLY A 273 -3.84 0.03 6.29
C GLY A 273 -3.20 0.57 7.57
N ILE A 274 -2.38 1.62 7.49
CA ILE A 274 -1.82 2.31 8.67
C ILE A 274 -2.94 2.88 9.54
N GLY A 275 -3.80 3.72 8.94
CA GLY A 275 -4.85 4.39 9.70
C GLY A 275 -5.84 3.38 10.30
N GLY A 276 -6.17 2.32 9.54
CA GLY A 276 -7.06 1.26 9.99
C GLY A 276 -6.46 0.50 11.17
N SER A 277 -5.16 0.19 11.09
CA SER A 277 -4.43 -0.48 12.16
C SER A 277 -4.33 0.37 13.41
N LYS A 278 -3.99 1.66 13.29
CA LYS A 278 -3.95 2.59 14.42
C LYS A 278 -5.32 2.73 15.09
N LYS A 279 -6.40 2.76 14.30
CA LYS A 279 -7.76 2.87 14.85
C LYS A 279 -8.19 1.59 15.57
N ALA A 280 -8.00 0.43 14.95
CA ALA A 280 -8.28 -0.87 15.57
C ALA A 280 -7.45 -1.07 16.85
N PHE A 281 -6.19 -0.66 16.83
CA PHE A 281 -5.31 -0.68 17.99
C PHE A 281 -5.82 0.22 19.12
N GLU A 282 -6.22 1.47 18.82
CA GLU A 282 -6.80 2.41 19.79
C GLU A 282 -8.05 1.83 20.47
N LEU A 283 -8.98 1.25 19.70
CA LEU A 283 -10.18 0.59 20.24
C LEU A 283 -9.80 -0.55 21.19
N THR A 284 -8.81 -1.35 20.79
CA THR A 284 -8.36 -2.53 21.51
C THR A 284 -7.68 -2.19 22.83
N VAL A 285 -6.76 -1.23 22.85
CA VAL A 285 -6.05 -0.86 24.09
C VAL A 285 -6.99 -0.18 25.10
N LYS A 286 -7.92 0.67 24.63
CA LYS A 286 -8.97 1.26 25.48
C LYS A 286 -9.85 0.20 26.11
N TYR A 287 -10.31 -0.78 25.32
CA TYR A 287 -11.08 -1.89 25.85
C TYR A 287 -10.28 -2.70 26.87
N ALA A 288 -8.99 -2.96 26.60
CA ALA A 288 -8.12 -3.70 27.50
C ALA A 288 -7.92 -3.02 28.87
N ASN A 289 -7.93 -1.69 28.91
CA ASN A 289 -7.86 -0.92 30.16
C ASN A 289 -9.17 -0.96 30.95
N GLN A 290 -10.31 -0.96 30.27
CA GLN A 290 -11.63 -0.92 30.92
C GLN A 290 -12.08 -2.31 31.38
N ARG A 291 -11.80 -3.35 30.60
CA ARG A 291 -12.25 -4.71 30.87
C ARG A 291 -11.46 -5.33 32.01
N GLN A 292 -12.14 -5.74 33.08
CA GLN A 292 -11.54 -6.49 34.18
C GLN A 292 -11.89 -7.97 34.13
N GLN A 293 -10.89 -8.83 34.37
CA GLN A 293 -11.04 -10.25 34.68
C GLN A 293 -10.11 -10.59 35.84
N PHE A 294 -10.47 -11.57 36.67
CA PHE A 294 -9.68 -11.91 37.86
C PHE A 294 -9.35 -10.68 38.76
N LYS A 295 -10.28 -9.69 38.80
CA LYS A 295 -10.18 -8.41 39.52
C LYS A 295 -9.06 -7.48 39.03
N THR A 296 -8.55 -7.69 37.82
CA THR A 296 -7.47 -6.91 37.22
C THR A 296 -7.87 -6.46 35.81
N PRO A 297 -7.57 -5.21 35.39
CA PRO A 297 -7.68 -4.83 33.98
C PRO A 297 -6.89 -5.80 33.10
N ILE A 298 -7.47 -6.26 32.00
CA ILE A 298 -6.81 -7.25 31.15
C ILE A 298 -5.54 -6.70 30.50
N SER A 299 -5.40 -5.37 30.37
CA SER A 299 -4.15 -4.71 29.96
C SER A 299 -2.95 -5.03 30.86
N GLN A 300 -3.17 -5.46 32.11
CA GLN A 300 -2.09 -5.84 33.03
C GLN A 300 -1.60 -7.28 32.85
N PHE A 301 -2.28 -8.11 32.05
CA PHE A 301 -1.80 -9.46 31.78
C PHE A 301 -0.64 -9.45 30.78
N ASN A 302 0.41 -10.20 31.08
CA ASN A 302 1.63 -10.23 30.26
C ASN A 302 1.36 -10.68 28.81
N LEU A 303 0.40 -11.56 28.57
CA LEU A 303 0.01 -11.97 27.21
C LEU A 303 -0.70 -10.84 26.44
N THR A 304 -1.49 -10.01 27.12
CA THR A 304 -2.09 -8.82 26.51
C THR A 304 -1.01 -7.80 26.18
N LYS A 305 -0.06 -7.57 27.10
CA LYS A 305 1.11 -6.70 26.85
C LYS A 305 1.94 -7.19 25.66
N GLU A 306 2.18 -8.49 25.56
CA GLU A 306 2.88 -9.11 24.43
C GLU A 306 2.19 -8.81 23.09
N LYS A 307 0.88 -9.06 23.01
CA LYS A 307 0.07 -8.75 21.82
C LYS A 307 0.15 -7.26 21.47
N LEU A 308 -0.13 -6.37 22.41
CA LEU A 308 -0.10 -4.93 22.18
C LEU A 308 1.26 -4.44 21.67
N ALA A 309 2.36 -4.94 22.23
CA ALA A 309 3.70 -4.53 21.82
C ALA A 309 4.10 -5.07 20.45
N THR A 310 3.78 -6.34 20.15
CA THR A 310 4.02 -6.93 18.82
C THR A 310 3.24 -6.15 17.75
N LEU A 311 1.93 -5.98 17.93
CA LEU A 311 1.09 -5.24 16.99
C LEU A 311 1.58 -3.81 16.78
N ALA A 312 1.95 -3.11 17.86
CA ALA A 312 2.48 -1.75 17.74
C ALA A 312 3.83 -1.70 17.00
N SER A 313 4.69 -2.71 17.16
CA SER A 313 5.95 -2.79 16.40
C SER A 313 5.72 -3.02 14.91
N GLU A 314 4.70 -3.80 14.53
CA GLU A 314 4.31 -4.02 13.14
C GLU A 314 3.64 -2.78 12.52
N ILE A 315 2.80 -2.07 13.29
CA ILE A 315 2.24 -0.78 12.88
C ILE A 315 3.37 0.23 12.64
N TYR A 316 4.35 0.30 13.54
CA TYR A 316 5.51 1.18 13.38
C TYR A 316 6.31 0.83 12.12
N ALA A 317 6.51 -0.47 11.84
CA ALA A 317 7.16 -0.92 10.62
C ALA A 317 6.40 -0.54 9.35
N THR A 318 5.08 -0.74 9.36
CA THR A 318 4.20 -0.38 8.25
C THR A 318 4.20 1.13 8.02
N GLU A 319 4.03 1.93 9.06
CA GLU A 319 4.05 3.40 8.97
C GLU A 319 5.38 3.89 8.39
N SER A 320 6.49 3.33 8.86
CA SER A 320 7.83 3.71 8.41
C SER A 320 8.08 3.35 6.95
N SER A 321 7.70 2.14 6.50
CA SER A 321 7.95 1.67 5.13
C SER A 321 7.05 2.37 4.10
N VAL A 322 5.78 2.60 4.43
CA VAL A 322 4.82 3.25 3.55
C VAL A 322 5.18 4.74 3.38
N TYR A 323 5.39 5.50 4.46
CA TYR A 323 5.75 6.91 4.33
C TYR A 323 7.14 7.13 3.71
N ARG A 324 8.07 6.18 3.86
CA ARG A 324 9.30 6.15 3.06
C ARG A 324 8.98 6.11 1.57
N THR A 325 8.05 5.27 1.14
CA THR A 325 7.63 5.16 -0.28
C THR A 325 6.88 6.40 -0.76
N VAL A 326 6.00 6.98 0.07
CA VAL A 326 5.36 8.25 -0.28
C VAL A 326 6.40 9.35 -0.46
N GLY A 327 7.44 9.38 0.38
CA GLY A 327 8.58 10.30 0.22
C GLY A 327 9.38 10.07 -1.06
N LEU A 328 9.58 8.81 -1.48
CA LEU A 328 10.21 8.49 -2.76
C LEU A 328 9.38 9.04 -3.94
N TYR A 329 8.06 8.91 -3.88
CA TYR A 329 7.17 9.52 -4.87
C TYR A 329 7.22 11.04 -4.85
N GLU A 330 7.14 11.66 -3.68
CA GLU A 330 7.20 13.11 -3.54
C GLU A 330 8.51 13.66 -4.11
N ASN A 331 9.64 13.05 -3.77
CA ASN A 331 10.94 13.47 -4.26
C ASN A 331 11.10 13.31 -5.78
N SER A 332 10.45 12.32 -6.40
CA SER A 332 10.53 12.11 -7.84
C SER A 332 9.50 12.91 -8.64
N MET A 333 8.24 12.91 -8.20
CA MET A 333 7.16 13.66 -8.85
C MET A 333 7.32 15.18 -8.64
N GLY A 334 7.74 15.62 -7.46
CA GLY A 334 7.99 17.04 -7.16
C GLY A 334 9.18 17.66 -7.91
N ARG A 335 9.96 16.84 -8.63
CA ARG A 335 11.05 17.29 -9.52
C ARG A 335 10.66 17.30 -11.00
N MET A 336 9.48 16.80 -11.36
CA MET A 336 8.99 16.84 -12.73
C MET A 336 8.64 18.28 -13.12
N THR A 337 9.00 18.67 -14.34
CA THR A 337 8.55 19.97 -14.88
C THR A 337 7.06 19.91 -15.29
N GLU A 338 6.41 21.06 -15.45
CA GLU A 338 5.02 21.13 -15.93
C GLU A 338 4.83 20.42 -17.28
N GLU A 339 5.81 20.51 -18.18
CA GLU A 339 5.81 19.80 -19.46
C GLU A 339 5.77 18.27 -19.24
N GLU A 340 6.52 17.78 -18.26
CA GLU A 340 6.62 16.36 -17.94
C GLU A 340 5.39 15.83 -17.22
N LEU A 341 4.77 16.64 -16.38
CA LEU A 341 3.48 16.32 -15.74
C LEU A 341 2.34 16.22 -16.75
N ASN A 342 2.49 16.89 -17.91
CA ASN A 342 1.53 16.82 -19.02
C ASN A 342 1.85 15.71 -20.04
N ASP A 343 3.00 15.05 -19.94
CA ASP A 343 3.36 13.87 -20.73
C ASP A 343 3.01 12.58 -19.97
N GLY A 344 1.89 11.95 -20.34
CA GLY A 344 1.42 10.71 -19.72
C GLY A 344 2.45 9.57 -19.72
N ASN A 345 3.39 9.53 -20.68
CA ASN A 345 4.46 8.52 -20.69
C ASN A 345 5.52 8.80 -19.62
N LYS A 346 5.88 10.07 -19.40
CA LYS A 346 6.84 10.45 -18.36
C LYS A 346 6.25 10.26 -16.97
N VAL A 347 5.00 10.66 -16.77
CA VAL A 347 4.27 10.38 -15.52
C VAL A 347 4.21 8.87 -15.27
N ALA A 348 3.84 8.08 -16.27
CA ALA A 348 3.85 6.61 -16.17
C ALA A 348 5.24 6.05 -15.79
N ALA A 349 6.32 6.58 -16.34
CA ALA A 349 7.67 6.12 -16.00
C ALA A 349 8.03 6.42 -14.53
N VAL A 350 7.72 7.62 -14.04
CA VAL A 350 8.00 8.02 -12.65
C VAL A 350 7.12 7.25 -11.67
N VAL A 351 5.83 7.07 -11.98
CA VAL A 351 4.92 6.30 -11.12
C VAL A 351 5.34 4.83 -11.05
N ALA A 352 5.77 4.25 -12.16
CA ALA A 352 6.22 2.86 -12.24
C ALA A 352 7.59 2.60 -11.59
N GLU A 353 8.40 3.63 -11.33
CA GLU A 353 9.75 3.47 -10.79
C GLU A 353 9.75 2.70 -9.46
N TYR A 354 8.78 3.00 -8.59
CA TYR A 354 8.64 2.45 -7.24
C TYR A 354 7.58 1.33 -7.15
N ALA A 355 7.33 0.61 -8.24
CA ALA A 355 6.34 -0.48 -8.28
C ALA A 355 6.66 -1.62 -7.29
N ILE A 356 7.96 -1.86 -7.02
CA ILE A 356 8.40 -2.83 -6.01
C ILE A 356 7.91 -2.37 -4.64
N GLU A 357 8.31 -1.18 -4.21
CA GLU A 357 7.96 -0.60 -2.91
C GLU A 357 6.44 -0.51 -2.70
N CYS A 358 5.68 -0.15 -3.73
CA CYS A 358 4.21 -0.18 -3.67
C CYS A 358 3.65 -1.57 -3.37
N SER A 359 4.17 -2.60 -4.04
CA SER A 359 3.73 -3.98 -3.85
C SER A 359 4.09 -4.50 -2.46
N LEU A 360 5.31 -4.19 -1.98
CA LEU A 360 5.75 -4.51 -0.62
C LEU A 360 4.82 -3.89 0.43
N ASN A 361 4.56 -2.59 0.31
CA ASN A 361 3.70 -1.85 1.24
C ASN A 361 2.26 -2.34 1.22
N LYS A 362 1.70 -2.61 0.05
CA LYS A 362 0.33 -3.12 -0.07
C LYS A 362 0.18 -4.43 0.68
N VAL A 363 1.10 -5.37 0.47
CA VAL A 363 1.08 -6.68 1.15
C VAL A 363 1.28 -6.49 2.65
N PHE A 364 2.37 -5.83 3.03
CA PHE A 364 2.79 -5.70 4.43
C PHE A 364 1.76 -4.95 5.29
N ALA A 365 1.19 -3.85 4.78
CA ALA A 365 0.17 -3.09 5.49
C ALA A 365 -1.15 -3.86 5.60
N SER A 366 -1.56 -4.57 4.54
CA SER A 366 -2.80 -5.36 4.56
C SER A 366 -2.71 -6.53 5.55
N GLU A 367 -1.55 -7.16 5.68
CA GLU A 367 -1.31 -8.27 6.63
C GLU A 367 -1.12 -7.77 8.07
N THR A 368 -0.49 -6.60 8.25
CA THR A 368 -0.44 -5.94 9.55
C THR A 368 -1.85 -5.58 10.03
N LEU A 369 -2.69 -5.00 9.17
CA LEU A 369 -4.08 -4.70 9.52
C LEU A 369 -4.85 -5.97 9.88
N ASP A 370 -4.73 -7.03 9.10
CA ASP A 370 -5.37 -8.34 9.34
C ASP A 370 -4.99 -8.90 10.73
N HIS A 371 -3.70 -8.87 11.09
CA HIS A 371 -3.23 -9.30 12.41
C HIS A 371 -3.74 -8.39 13.54
N VAL A 372 -3.73 -7.07 13.34
CA VAL A 372 -4.20 -6.10 14.34
C VAL A 372 -5.69 -6.28 14.64
N VAL A 373 -6.54 -6.47 13.63
CA VAL A 373 -7.98 -6.67 13.85
C VAL A 373 -8.30 -8.05 14.41
N ASP A 374 -7.57 -9.09 14.00
CA ASP A 374 -7.73 -10.44 14.56
C ASP A 374 -7.42 -10.46 16.06
N GLU A 375 -6.26 -9.92 16.44
CA GLU A 375 -5.88 -9.81 17.84
C GLU A 375 -6.74 -8.80 18.61
N GLY A 376 -7.26 -7.78 17.92
CA GLY A 376 -8.28 -6.88 18.45
C GLY A 376 -9.54 -7.65 18.87
N VAL A 377 -10.09 -8.48 17.97
CA VAL A 377 -11.23 -9.36 18.29
C VAL A 377 -10.88 -10.29 19.45
N GLN A 378 -9.69 -10.91 19.42
CA GLN A 378 -9.23 -11.83 20.47
C GLN A 378 -9.17 -11.16 21.85
N ILE A 379 -8.67 -9.92 21.93
CA ILE A 379 -8.61 -9.14 23.20
C ILE A 379 -10.00 -8.74 23.68
N HIS A 380 -10.94 -8.46 22.76
CA HIS A 380 -12.33 -8.21 23.11
C HIS A 380 -13.08 -9.48 23.58
N GLY A 381 -12.59 -10.66 23.18
CA GLY A 381 -13.22 -11.94 23.46
C GLY A 381 -14.59 -12.05 22.76
N GLY A 382 -15.60 -12.56 23.46
CA GLY A 382 -16.95 -12.70 22.88
C GLY A 382 -17.55 -11.39 22.35
N TYR A 383 -17.16 -10.24 22.92
CA TYR A 383 -17.62 -8.92 22.45
C TYR A 383 -17.05 -8.55 21.08
N GLY A 384 -15.85 -9.03 20.74
CA GLY A 384 -15.26 -8.82 19.41
C GLY A 384 -16.01 -9.53 18.29
N PHE A 385 -16.92 -10.45 18.64
CA PHE A 385 -17.79 -11.16 17.71
C PHE A 385 -19.20 -10.52 17.60
N MET A 386 -19.50 -9.48 18.39
CA MET A 386 -20.81 -8.82 18.42
C MET A 386 -20.79 -7.57 17.53
N GLN A 387 -21.83 -7.38 16.70
CA GLN A 387 -21.92 -6.24 15.78
C GLN A 387 -22.05 -4.87 16.46
N GLU A 388 -22.36 -4.85 17.77
CA GLU A 388 -22.35 -3.62 18.58
C GLU A 388 -20.93 -3.05 18.77
N TYR A 389 -19.89 -3.87 18.58
CA TYR A 389 -18.50 -3.47 18.79
C TYR A 389 -17.82 -3.15 17.46
N GLU A 390 -17.20 -1.98 17.39
CA GLU A 390 -16.53 -1.49 16.18
C GLU A 390 -15.41 -2.42 15.68
N ILE A 391 -14.76 -3.17 16.57
CA ILE A 391 -13.70 -4.12 16.20
C ILE A 391 -14.23 -5.28 15.34
N GLU A 392 -15.51 -5.67 15.51
CA GLU A 392 -16.16 -6.71 14.69
C GLU A 392 -16.28 -6.24 13.23
N ARG A 393 -16.70 -4.99 13.03
CA ARG A 393 -16.77 -4.37 11.70
C ARG A 393 -15.37 -4.25 11.11
N ALA A 394 -14.41 -3.73 11.87
CA ALA A 394 -13.03 -3.59 11.41
C ALA A 394 -12.42 -4.93 10.96
N TYR A 395 -12.72 -6.02 11.65
CA TYR A 395 -12.29 -7.37 11.28
C TYR A 395 -12.83 -7.80 9.91
N ARG A 396 -14.14 -7.67 9.68
CA ARG A 396 -14.75 -8.01 8.39
C ARG A 396 -14.26 -7.10 7.26
N ASP A 397 -14.11 -5.81 7.54
CA ASP A 397 -13.67 -4.79 6.58
C ASP A 397 -12.21 -5.02 6.16
N ALA A 398 -11.35 -5.44 7.08
CA ALA A 398 -9.93 -5.66 6.79
C ALA A 398 -9.68 -6.74 5.73
N ARG A 399 -10.51 -7.78 5.68
CA ARG A 399 -10.24 -9.00 4.90
C ARG A 399 -10.06 -8.75 3.40
N ILE A 400 -10.78 -7.78 2.84
CA ILE A 400 -10.75 -7.47 1.41
C ILE A 400 -9.43 -6.81 0.96
N ASN A 401 -8.68 -6.19 1.89
CA ASN A 401 -7.42 -5.50 1.58
C ASN A 401 -6.34 -6.43 1.00
N ARG A 402 -6.40 -7.70 1.36
CA ARG A 402 -5.48 -8.74 0.85
C ARG A 402 -5.84 -9.23 -0.56
N ILE A 403 -6.95 -8.76 -1.13
CA ILE A 403 -7.54 -9.24 -2.39
C ILE A 403 -7.51 -8.16 -3.48
N PHE A 404 -8.07 -6.96 -3.22
CA PHE A 404 -8.09 -5.90 -4.23
C PHE A 404 -6.71 -5.22 -4.40
N GLU A 405 -6.58 -4.36 -5.41
CA GLU A 405 -5.29 -3.78 -5.85
C GLU A 405 -4.25 -4.86 -6.23
N GLY A 406 -4.77 -5.97 -6.79
CA GLY A 406 -4.08 -7.23 -6.97
C GLY A 406 -4.00 -8.02 -5.67
N THR A 407 -4.21 -9.34 -5.71
CA THR A 407 -4.10 -10.15 -4.50
C THR A 407 -2.69 -10.08 -3.92
N ASN A 408 -2.51 -10.43 -2.65
CA ASN A 408 -1.18 -10.43 -2.05
C ASN A 408 -0.23 -11.41 -2.78
N GLU A 409 -0.74 -12.51 -3.33
CA GLU A 409 0.05 -13.45 -4.15
C GLU A 409 0.54 -12.77 -5.43
N ILE A 410 -0.33 -12.05 -6.16
CA ILE A 410 0.09 -11.32 -7.36
C ILE A 410 1.11 -10.24 -7.02
N ASN A 411 0.92 -9.49 -5.93
CA ASN A 411 1.88 -8.47 -5.49
C ASN A 411 3.23 -9.09 -5.10
N ARG A 412 3.24 -10.23 -4.40
CA ARG A 412 4.45 -10.99 -4.10
C ARG A 412 5.17 -11.42 -5.37
N MET A 413 4.46 -12.01 -6.32
CA MET A 413 5.04 -12.47 -7.60
C MET A 413 5.63 -11.32 -8.44
N LEU A 414 5.04 -10.11 -8.35
CA LEU A 414 5.53 -8.93 -9.07
C LEU A 414 6.89 -8.43 -8.58
N VAL A 415 7.22 -8.60 -7.30
CA VAL A 415 8.46 -8.08 -6.70
C VAL A 415 9.71 -8.67 -7.37
N PRO A 416 9.97 -9.99 -7.31
CA PRO A 416 11.14 -10.59 -7.97
C PRO A 416 11.09 -10.42 -9.49
N GLY A 417 9.91 -10.52 -10.12
CA GLY A 417 9.74 -10.29 -11.55
C GLY A 417 10.17 -8.88 -11.99
N THR A 418 9.88 -7.87 -11.16
CA THR A 418 10.27 -6.47 -11.42
C THR A 418 11.77 -6.26 -11.19
N TYR A 419 12.37 -6.86 -10.16
CA TYR A 419 13.82 -6.87 -9.98
C TYR A 419 14.55 -7.46 -11.19
N MET A 420 14.09 -8.61 -11.69
CA MET A 420 14.66 -9.24 -12.87
C MET A 420 14.53 -8.36 -14.13
N ARG A 421 13.37 -7.71 -14.31
CA ARG A 421 13.16 -6.77 -15.43
C ARG A 421 14.12 -5.58 -15.35
N LYS A 422 14.26 -4.96 -14.16
CA LYS A 422 15.19 -3.84 -13.93
C LYS A 422 16.64 -4.25 -14.16
N ALA A 423 17.02 -5.47 -13.75
CA ALA A 423 18.34 -6.02 -13.99
C ALA A 423 18.64 -6.22 -15.50
N LEU A 424 17.70 -6.82 -16.24
CA LEU A 424 17.85 -7.07 -17.68
C LEU A 424 17.93 -5.77 -18.51
N LYS A 425 17.27 -4.70 -18.05
CA LYS A 425 17.36 -3.36 -18.65
C LYS A 425 18.62 -2.58 -18.25
N GLY A 426 19.44 -3.11 -17.32
CA GLY A 426 20.62 -2.41 -16.80
C GLY A 426 20.29 -1.27 -15.83
N GLU A 427 19.06 -1.20 -15.32
CA GLU A 427 18.63 -0.18 -14.35
C GLU A 427 19.22 -0.44 -12.96
N LEU A 428 19.40 -1.73 -12.61
CA LEU A 428 19.98 -2.23 -11.36
C LEU A 428 21.09 -3.28 -11.63
N PRO A 429 22.26 -3.21 -10.97
CA PRO A 429 23.38 -4.15 -11.17
C PRO A 429 23.20 -5.46 -10.38
N LEU A 430 21.99 -6.05 -10.44
CA LEU A 430 21.58 -7.18 -9.60
C LEU A 430 22.49 -8.42 -9.74
N PHE A 431 22.74 -8.87 -10.98
CA PHE A 431 23.57 -10.05 -11.24
C PHE A 431 25.03 -9.86 -10.81
N GLN A 432 25.59 -8.67 -11.07
CA GLN A 432 26.95 -8.33 -10.67
C GLN A 432 27.09 -8.37 -9.14
N LYS A 433 26.13 -7.77 -8.42
CA LYS A 433 26.12 -7.76 -6.95
C LYS A 433 25.92 -9.16 -6.37
N ALA A 434 25.05 -9.97 -6.96
CA ALA A 434 24.85 -11.36 -6.54
C ALA A 434 26.11 -12.21 -6.70
N GLN A 435 26.84 -12.06 -7.81
CA GLN A 435 28.10 -12.75 -8.04
C GLN A 435 29.18 -12.33 -7.02
N GLN A 436 29.33 -11.01 -6.78
CA GLN A 436 30.26 -10.49 -5.78
C GLN A 436 29.94 -11.00 -4.37
N LEU A 437 28.65 -11.11 -4.03
CA LEU A 437 28.22 -11.61 -2.74
C LEU A 437 28.60 -13.08 -2.53
N GLN A 438 28.49 -13.94 -3.55
CA GLN A 438 28.89 -15.35 -3.41
C GLN A 438 30.38 -15.47 -3.05
N GLU A 439 31.24 -14.65 -3.64
CA GLU A 439 32.67 -14.58 -3.31
C GLU A 439 32.89 -14.05 -1.88
N GLU A 440 32.18 -12.98 -1.50
CA GLU A 440 32.25 -12.38 -0.17
C GLU A 440 31.86 -13.38 0.92
N LEU A 441 30.77 -14.13 0.74
CA LEU A 441 30.27 -15.11 1.71
C LEU A 441 31.27 -16.22 2.05
N MET A 442 32.09 -16.61 1.07
CA MET A 442 33.14 -17.62 1.27
C MET A 442 34.27 -17.07 2.15
N MET A 443 34.59 -15.78 2.03
CA MET A 443 35.64 -15.09 2.79
C MET A 443 35.12 -14.42 4.08
N MET A 444 33.80 -14.37 4.28
CA MET A 444 33.18 -13.64 5.38
C MET A 444 33.59 -14.23 6.74
N MET A 445 34.07 -13.34 7.60
CA MET A 445 34.25 -13.59 9.03
C MET A 445 33.04 -13.04 9.79
N PRO A 446 32.53 -13.76 10.81
CA PRO A 446 31.51 -13.22 11.69
C PRO A 446 31.98 -11.89 12.30
N GLN A 447 31.11 -10.89 12.28
CA GLN A 447 31.32 -9.62 12.97
C GLN A 447 30.40 -9.57 14.17
N GLU A 448 30.90 -9.10 15.31
CA GLU A 448 30.04 -8.75 16.43
C GLU A 448 29.55 -7.31 16.24
N PRO A 449 28.23 -7.07 16.34
CA PRO A 449 27.71 -5.70 16.38
C PRO A 449 28.33 -4.91 17.53
N GLY A 450 28.51 -3.60 17.36
CA GLY A 450 28.92 -2.72 18.45
C GLY A 450 27.83 -2.53 19.52
N ASP A 451 28.16 -1.78 20.58
CA ASP A 451 27.24 -1.52 21.71
C ASP A 451 26.37 -0.25 21.52
N GLU A 452 26.59 0.48 20.43
CA GLU A 452 25.84 1.71 20.13
C GLU A 452 24.35 1.43 19.87
N PRO A 453 23.44 2.37 20.15
CA PRO A 453 22.03 2.23 19.79
C PRO A 453 21.85 1.85 18.32
N LEU A 454 21.01 0.84 18.05
CA LEU A 454 20.74 0.27 16.73
C LEU A 454 21.89 -0.51 16.06
N ALA A 455 23.04 -0.71 16.72
CA ALA A 455 24.17 -1.40 16.09
C ALA A 455 23.81 -2.83 15.65
N GLN A 456 23.09 -3.59 16.49
CA GLN A 456 22.60 -4.92 16.14
C GLN A 456 21.55 -4.85 15.03
N GLU A 457 20.59 -3.94 15.10
CA GLU A 457 19.52 -3.85 14.11
C GLU A 457 20.05 -3.44 12.72
N LYS A 458 21.03 -2.53 12.66
CA LYS A 458 21.76 -2.20 11.42
C LYS A 458 22.52 -3.39 10.85
N TYR A 459 23.18 -4.17 11.71
CA TYR A 459 23.85 -5.41 11.31
C TYR A 459 22.86 -6.42 10.70
N LEU A 460 21.70 -6.61 11.34
CA LEU A 460 20.64 -7.48 10.83
C LEU A 460 20.09 -6.99 9.48
N VAL A 461 19.87 -5.68 9.31
CA VAL A 461 19.43 -5.11 8.03
C VAL A 461 20.46 -5.37 6.91
N ALA A 462 21.74 -5.12 7.18
CA ALA A 462 22.79 -5.36 6.19
C ALA A 462 22.83 -6.84 5.76
N ASN A 463 22.68 -7.77 6.70
CA ASN A 463 22.64 -9.19 6.39
C ASN A 463 21.32 -9.62 5.74
N ALA A 464 20.18 -9.02 6.09
CA ALA A 464 18.90 -9.28 5.43
C ALA A 464 18.97 -8.94 3.93
N LYS A 465 19.58 -7.81 3.56
CA LYS A 465 19.83 -7.45 2.15
C LYS A 465 20.72 -8.46 1.44
N LYS A 466 21.79 -8.94 2.10
CA LYS A 466 22.66 -10.00 1.56
C LYS A 466 21.85 -11.29 1.34
N ILE A 467 21.03 -11.70 2.30
CA ILE A 467 20.20 -12.90 2.19
C ILE A 467 19.20 -12.76 1.02
N ALA A 468 18.54 -11.62 0.88
CA ALA A 468 17.65 -11.34 -0.25
C ALA A 468 18.37 -11.48 -1.60
N LEU A 469 19.54 -10.85 -1.71
CA LEU A 469 20.35 -10.87 -2.93
C LEU A 469 20.87 -12.28 -3.26
N LEU A 470 21.26 -13.07 -2.24
CA LEU A 470 21.64 -14.46 -2.39
C LEU A 470 20.48 -15.31 -2.91
N ALA A 471 19.29 -15.17 -2.31
CA ALA A 471 18.09 -15.90 -2.71
C ALA A 471 17.69 -15.59 -4.16
N ILE A 472 17.66 -14.31 -4.54
CA ILE A 472 17.38 -13.87 -5.91
C ILE A 472 18.42 -14.43 -6.90
N GLY A 473 19.71 -14.30 -6.57
CA GLY A 473 20.81 -14.73 -7.43
C GLY A 473 20.79 -16.24 -7.69
N LEU A 474 20.62 -17.05 -6.64
CA LEU A 474 20.58 -18.50 -6.76
C LEU A 474 19.34 -18.99 -7.50
N ALA A 475 18.16 -18.44 -7.20
CA ALA A 475 16.94 -18.80 -7.91
C ALA A 475 17.03 -18.47 -9.41
N ALA A 476 17.54 -17.27 -9.75
CA ALA A 476 17.76 -16.89 -11.14
C ALA A 476 18.79 -17.79 -11.84
N GLN A 477 19.88 -18.16 -11.17
CA GLN A 477 20.90 -19.05 -11.71
C GLN A 477 20.37 -20.48 -11.95
N LYS A 478 19.59 -21.01 -10.99
CA LYS A 478 19.05 -22.37 -11.05
C LYS A 478 17.96 -22.54 -12.09
N PHE A 479 16.96 -21.66 -12.05
CA PHE A 479 15.73 -21.83 -12.83
C PHE A 479 15.72 -21.03 -14.13
N GLY A 480 16.58 -20.02 -14.25
CA GLY A 480 16.70 -19.19 -15.45
C GLY A 480 15.37 -18.60 -15.88
N LYS A 481 14.97 -18.84 -17.14
CA LYS A 481 13.68 -18.38 -17.67
C LYS A 481 12.47 -19.08 -17.09
N ALA A 482 12.63 -20.25 -16.48
CA ALA A 482 11.54 -21.02 -15.87
C ALA A 482 11.23 -20.57 -14.43
N LEU A 483 11.99 -19.61 -13.89
CA LEU A 483 11.78 -19.08 -12.54
C LEU A 483 10.36 -18.54 -12.32
N ASP A 484 9.70 -18.05 -13.37
CA ASP A 484 8.31 -17.58 -13.35
C ASP A 484 7.28 -18.66 -12.94
N ARG A 485 7.66 -19.94 -13.05
CA ARG A 485 6.84 -21.09 -12.66
C ARG A 485 7.08 -21.57 -11.22
N GLU A 486 8.18 -21.15 -10.59
CA GLU A 486 8.55 -21.55 -9.23
C GLU A 486 7.95 -20.56 -8.22
N GLN A 487 6.63 -20.57 -8.09
CA GLN A 487 5.89 -19.54 -7.37
C GLN A 487 6.23 -19.49 -5.88
N GLU A 488 6.45 -20.64 -5.25
CA GLU A 488 6.84 -20.78 -3.85
C GLU A 488 8.19 -20.09 -3.60
N VAL A 489 9.15 -20.30 -4.50
CA VAL A 489 10.47 -19.64 -4.43
C VAL A 489 10.32 -18.13 -4.62
N LEU A 490 9.48 -17.69 -5.55
CA LEU A 490 9.23 -16.27 -5.81
C LEU A 490 8.55 -15.57 -4.64
N VAL A 491 7.59 -16.23 -3.99
CA VAL A 491 6.92 -15.74 -2.78
C VAL A 491 7.91 -15.63 -1.63
N ASN A 492 8.73 -16.64 -1.36
CA ASN A 492 9.76 -16.58 -0.32
C ASN A 492 10.72 -15.41 -0.56
N ILE A 493 11.17 -15.21 -1.81
CA ILE A 493 12.00 -14.06 -2.17
C ILE A 493 11.27 -12.74 -1.88
N ALA A 494 9.99 -12.62 -2.25
CA ALA A 494 9.21 -11.41 -2.01
C ALA A 494 9.05 -11.12 -0.52
N ASP A 495 8.81 -12.13 0.31
CA ASP A 495 8.67 -12.00 1.76
C ASP A 495 9.99 -11.64 2.46
N ILE A 496 11.12 -12.20 1.99
CA ILE A 496 12.46 -11.78 2.44
C ILE A 496 12.69 -10.29 2.13
N VAL A 497 12.39 -9.87 0.90
CA VAL A 497 12.56 -8.48 0.45
C VAL A 497 11.63 -7.53 1.22
N SER A 498 10.38 -7.95 1.47
CA SER A 498 9.39 -7.19 2.24
C SER A 498 9.87 -6.93 3.66
N ASN A 499 10.31 -7.98 4.37
CA ASN A 499 10.86 -7.85 5.71
C ASN A 499 12.15 -7.01 5.72
N ALA A 500 13.03 -7.16 4.73
CA ALA A 500 14.25 -6.34 4.64
C ALA A 500 13.94 -4.85 4.45
N TYR A 501 12.95 -4.51 3.61
CA TYR A 501 12.51 -3.13 3.39
C TYR A 501 11.89 -2.52 4.66
N ALA A 502 11.01 -3.27 5.33
CA ALA A 502 10.38 -2.85 6.58
C ALA A 502 11.43 -2.66 7.70
N MET A 503 12.36 -3.61 7.85
CA MET A 503 13.45 -3.55 8.83
C MET A 503 14.34 -2.33 8.62
N GLU A 504 14.79 -2.08 7.38
CA GLU A 504 15.59 -0.89 7.09
C GLU A 504 14.81 0.39 7.38
N SER A 505 13.53 0.44 7.04
CA SER A 505 12.71 1.63 7.23
C SER A 505 12.54 1.97 8.72
N VAL A 506 12.35 0.99 9.61
CA VAL A 506 12.29 1.25 11.06
C VAL A 506 13.64 1.63 11.65
N VAL A 507 14.74 1.03 11.17
CA VAL A 507 16.09 1.37 11.63
C VAL A 507 16.43 2.81 11.26
N LEU A 508 16.22 3.19 10.01
CA LEU A 508 16.53 4.54 9.53
C LEU A 508 15.63 5.59 10.17
N ARG A 509 14.33 5.33 10.34
CA ARG A 509 13.43 6.26 11.03
C ARG A 509 13.83 6.46 12.48
N THR A 510 14.13 5.37 13.19
CA THR A 510 14.55 5.44 14.59
C THR A 510 15.91 6.12 14.73
N GLU A 511 16.85 5.85 13.85
CA GLU A 511 18.14 6.55 13.80
C GLU A 511 17.95 8.04 13.57
N LYS A 512 17.14 8.44 12.58
CA LYS A 512 16.80 9.85 12.31
C LYS A 512 16.23 10.54 13.55
N ALA A 513 15.31 9.86 14.26
CA ALA A 513 14.71 10.37 15.49
C ALA A 513 15.73 10.52 16.64
N ILE A 514 16.63 9.54 16.82
CA ILE A 514 17.71 9.59 17.81
C ILE A 514 18.67 10.76 17.51
N GLN A 515 19.05 10.94 16.24
CA GLN A 515 19.92 12.04 15.82
C GLN A 515 19.26 13.42 16.04
N LYS A 516 17.94 13.53 15.78
CA LYS A 516 17.18 14.79 15.90
C LYS A 516 16.82 15.15 17.35
N SER A 517 16.39 14.16 18.15
CA SER A 517 15.73 14.38 19.45
C SER A 517 16.40 13.68 20.63
N GLY A 518 17.43 12.88 20.40
CA GLY A 518 18.13 12.09 21.41
C GLY A 518 17.48 10.73 21.69
N LEU A 519 18.26 9.86 22.34
CA LEU A 519 17.89 8.48 22.65
C LEU A 519 16.68 8.37 23.60
N GLU A 520 16.68 9.15 24.68
CA GLU A 520 15.61 9.09 25.70
C GLU A 520 14.23 9.40 25.14
N LYS A 521 14.12 10.41 24.27
CA LYS A 521 12.85 10.76 23.60
C LYS A 521 12.43 9.74 22.54
N SER A 522 13.37 8.91 22.08
CA SER A 522 13.17 7.92 21.02
C SER A 522 13.10 6.49 21.55
N LYS A 523 13.00 6.31 22.87
CA LYS A 523 13.02 4.99 23.52
C LYS A 523 11.94 4.05 23.00
N GLN A 524 10.72 4.54 22.78
CA GLN A 524 9.62 3.74 22.25
C GLN A 524 9.91 3.24 20.83
N LYS A 525 10.44 4.11 19.96
CA LYS A 525 10.88 3.75 18.60
C LYS A 525 11.98 2.69 18.61
N LEU A 526 12.94 2.83 19.54
CA LEU A 526 14.00 1.83 19.72
C LEU A 526 13.44 0.47 20.14
N LEU A 527 12.49 0.44 21.09
CA LEU A 527 11.83 -0.80 21.50
C LEU A 527 11.11 -1.47 20.32
N TYR A 528 10.33 -0.71 19.54
CA TYR A 528 9.67 -1.24 18.35
C TYR A 528 10.65 -1.79 17.34
N THR A 529 11.74 -1.06 17.06
CA THR A 529 12.76 -1.47 16.09
C THR A 529 13.44 -2.77 16.54
N GLN A 530 13.79 -2.89 17.81
CA GLN A 530 14.40 -4.08 18.39
C GLN A 530 13.48 -5.30 18.34
N ILE A 531 12.20 -5.13 18.72
CA ILE A 531 11.20 -6.20 18.67
C ILE A 531 11.00 -6.65 17.23
N PHE A 532 10.72 -5.71 16.33
CA PHE A 532 10.39 -5.99 14.95
C PHE A 532 11.57 -6.61 14.18
N CYS A 533 12.76 -6.02 14.26
CA CYS A 533 13.92 -6.52 13.51
C CYS A 533 14.30 -7.95 13.90
N GLN A 534 14.24 -8.31 15.19
CA GLN A 534 14.56 -9.69 15.58
C GLN A 534 13.54 -10.69 15.05
N GLU A 535 12.23 -10.39 15.14
CA GLU A 535 11.18 -11.29 14.66
C GLU A 535 11.15 -11.38 13.12
N ALA A 536 11.32 -10.27 12.43
CA ALA A 536 11.39 -10.22 10.97
C ALA A 536 12.64 -10.95 10.43
N PHE A 537 13.79 -10.83 11.09
CA PHE A 537 15.01 -11.53 10.68
C PHE A 537 14.90 -13.05 10.83
N ILE A 538 14.15 -13.54 11.82
CA ILE A 538 13.86 -14.98 11.97
C ILE A 538 12.99 -15.48 10.80
N LYS A 539 12.00 -14.70 10.36
CA LYS A 539 11.18 -15.03 9.18
C LYS A 539 12.03 -15.07 7.91
N ILE A 540 12.89 -14.06 7.70
CA ILE A 540 13.87 -14.05 6.61
C ILE A 540 14.75 -15.31 6.63
N GLU A 541 15.23 -15.71 7.81
CA GLU A 541 16.05 -16.92 7.93
C GLU A 541 15.29 -18.18 7.50
N GLN A 542 14.02 -18.30 7.88
CA GLN A 542 13.16 -19.42 7.52
C GLN A 542 12.94 -19.50 6.00
N ASP A 543 12.45 -18.41 5.40
CA ASP A 543 12.13 -18.35 3.97
C ASP A 543 13.37 -18.58 3.11
N ALA A 544 14.51 -18.00 3.52
CA ALA A 544 15.77 -18.18 2.82
C ALA A 544 16.27 -19.62 2.88
N LYS A 545 16.13 -20.32 4.02
CA LYS A 545 16.52 -21.74 4.10
C LYS A 545 15.72 -22.60 3.13
N GLU A 546 14.42 -22.38 3.04
CA GLU A 546 13.56 -23.11 2.11
C GLU A 546 13.95 -22.81 0.66
N THR A 547 14.19 -21.54 0.31
CA THR A 547 14.68 -21.17 -1.03
C THR A 547 16.02 -21.80 -1.37
N LEU A 548 16.98 -21.85 -0.43
CA LEU A 548 18.29 -22.46 -0.64
C LEU A 548 18.18 -23.97 -0.91
N VAL A 549 17.33 -24.67 -0.16
CA VAL A 549 17.08 -26.11 -0.35
C VAL A 549 16.37 -26.38 -1.68
N ALA A 550 15.50 -25.48 -2.14
CA ALA A 550 14.85 -25.60 -3.45
C ALA A 550 15.84 -25.35 -4.62
N ALA A 551 16.82 -24.46 -4.43
CA ALA A 551 17.78 -24.11 -5.48
C ALA A 551 18.91 -25.15 -5.64
N GLU A 552 19.44 -25.70 -4.55
CA GLU A 552 20.67 -26.48 -4.54
C GLU A 552 20.54 -27.78 -3.73
N GLU A 553 21.38 -28.77 -4.05
CA GLU A 553 21.39 -30.07 -3.39
C GLU A 553 22.83 -30.57 -3.11
N GLY A 554 22.93 -31.69 -2.38
CA GLY A 554 24.21 -32.36 -2.13
C GLY A 554 25.25 -31.49 -1.42
N ASP A 555 26.50 -31.56 -1.89
CA ASP A 555 27.65 -30.89 -1.28
C ASP A 555 27.56 -29.38 -1.41
N THR A 556 27.06 -28.89 -2.54
CA THR A 556 26.84 -27.47 -2.81
C THR A 556 25.89 -26.87 -1.77
N LEU A 557 24.74 -27.53 -1.53
CA LEU A 557 23.80 -27.09 -0.51
C LEU A 557 24.46 -27.08 0.88
N ARG A 558 25.23 -28.12 1.24
CA ARG A 558 25.91 -28.16 2.55
C ARG A 558 26.88 -27.00 2.74
N MET A 559 27.63 -26.64 1.69
CA MET A 559 28.53 -25.48 1.71
C MET A 559 27.76 -24.17 1.81
N LEU A 560 26.71 -23.98 1.01
CA LEU A 560 25.87 -22.78 1.06
C LEU A 560 25.19 -22.60 2.41
N MET A 561 24.66 -23.68 3.00
CA MET A 561 24.07 -23.64 4.35
C MET A 561 25.09 -23.26 5.42
N SER A 562 26.36 -23.66 5.27
CA SER A 562 27.44 -23.23 6.17
C SER A 562 27.73 -21.74 6.04
N ALA A 563 27.80 -21.22 4.81
CA ALA A 563 27.97 -19.79 4.54
C ALA A 563 26.76 -18.98 5.05
N PHE A 564 25.54 -19.49 4.83
CA PHE A 564 24.29 -18.88 5.28
C PHE A 564 24.22 -18.76 6.81
N ARG A 565 24.73 -19.74 7.56
CA ARG A 565 24.86 -19.64 9.03
C ARG A 565 25.75 -18.50 9.48
N LYS A 566 26.72 -18.06 8.66
CA LYS A 566 27.60 -16.93 9.01
C LYS A 566 26.86 -15.59 8.93
N VAL A 567 25.99 -15.40 7.93
CA VAL A 567 25.20 -14.16 7.78
C VAL A 567 24.00 -14.09 8.72
N THR A 568 23.55 -15.22 9.26
CA THR A 568 22.43 -15.28 10.22
C THR A 568 22.87 -15.34 11.67
N ARG A 569 24.18 -15.33 11.95
CA ARG A 569 24.70 -15.41 13.32
C ARG A 569 24.68 -14.04 13.99
N TYR A 570 23.98 -13.95 15.11
CA TYR A 570 23.98 -12.81 16.03
C TYR A 570 23.63 -13.29 17.45
N THR A 571 23.75 -12.42 18.45
CA THR A 571 23.27 -12.71 19.81
C THR A 571 21.83 -12.21 19.95
N PRO A 572 20.82 -13.08 20.09
CA PRO A 572 19.45 -12.63 20.24
C PRO A 572 19.24 -11.83 21.51
N ILE A 573 18.45 -10.76 21.42
CA ILE A 573 18.00 -9.98 22.57
C ILE A 573 16.78 -10.64 23.22
N ASN A 574 16.65 -10.48 24.53
CA ASN A 574 15.45 -10.90 25.25
C ASN A 574 14.31 -9.91 24.98
N VAL A 575 13.44 -10.24 24.02
CA VAL A 575 12.32 -9.37 23.62
C VAL A 575 11.16 -9.33 24.62
N ILE A 576 11.03 -10.32 25.51
CA ILE A 576 9.92 -10.37 26.49
C ILE A 576 9.85 -9.11 27.39
N PRO A 577 10.91 -8.69 28.09
CA PRO A 577 10.87 -7.46 28.89
C PRO A 577 10.69 -6.22 28.02
N LYS A 578 11.27 -6.18 26.81
CA LYS A 578 11.11 -5.06 25.87
C LYS A 578 9.67 -4.89 25.42
N LYS A 579 8.96 -5.99 25.12
CA LYS A 579 7.53 -5.98 24.80
C LYS A 579 6.71 -5.45 25.97
N ARG A 580 6.99 -5.87 27.20
CA ARG A 580 6.28 -5.35 28.38
C ARG A 580 6.48 -3.84 28.56
N GLU A 581 7.73 -3.39 28.43
CA GLU A 581 8.07 -1.97 28.51
C GLU A 581 7.38 -1.14 27.42
N ALA A 582 7.39 -1.63 26.17
CA ALA A 582 6.70 -0.97 25.06
C ALA A 582 5.18 -0.91 25.28
N ALA A 583 4.59 -1.98 25.82
CA ALA A 583 3.16 -2.05 26.13
C ALA A 583 2.74 -1.09 27.24
N ASP A 584 3.56 -0.86 28.26
CA ASP A 584 3.20 0.02 29.38
C ASP A 584 2.91 1.45 28.91
N ARG A 585 3.72 2.00 27.99
CA ARG A 585 3.47 3.32 27.39
C ARG A 585 2.21 3.35 26.51
N LEU A 586 1.94 2.27 25.78
CA LEU A 586 0.74 2.14 24.93
C LEU A 586 -0.54 2.10 25.77
N ILE A 587 -0.49 1.36 26.88
CA ILE A 587 -1.56 1.22 27.87
C ILE A 587 -1.84 2.56 28.53
N GLU A 588 -0.81 3.31 28.92
CA GLU A 588 -0.96 4.66 29.49
C GLU A 588 -1.56 5.65 28.49
N ALA A 589 -1.12 5.60 27.23
CA ALA A 589 -1.58 6.52 26.18
C ALA A 589 -2.95 6.17 25.60
N GLU A 590 -3.42 4.94 25.79
CA GLU A 590 -4.65 4.38 25.20
C GLU A 590 -4.72 4.48 23.66
N ARG A 591 -3.57 4.52 23.00
CA ARG A 591 -3.43 4.56 21.54
C ARG A 591 -2.02 4.19 21.11
N PHE A 592 -1.83 3.96 19.82
CA PHE A 592 -0.49 3.86 19.24
C PHE A 592 0.25 5.19 19.43
N VAL A 593 1.48 5.12 19.97
CA VAL A 593 2.35 6.27 20.17
C VAL A 593 3.78 5.90 19.80
N VAL A 594 4.51 6.88 19.26
CA VAL A 594 5.94 6.76 18.90
C VAL A 594 6.82 7.61 19.78
#